data_AF-A0A453DZU7-F1
#
_entry.id   AF-A0A453DZU7-F1
#
_cell.length_a   1.000
_cell.length_b   1.000
_cell.length_c   1.000
_cell.angle_alpha   90.00
_cell.angle_beta   90.00
_cell.angle_gamma   90.00
#
_symmetry.space_group_name_H-M   'P 1'
#
loop_
_entity.id
_entity.type
_entity.pdbx_description
1 polymer ?
#
loop_
_entity_poly.entity_id
_entity_poly.type
_entity_poly.pdbx_seq_one_letter_code
_entity_poly.pdbx_strand_id
1 'polypeptide(L)'
;GRKRRSVVQEVAVFIPTIRVPVATDVVQPLRGLVSKELVDRLATLRTNVVALAEDIYHGDMSAVSELQRALEEYLPVVLGLTAKESRLEASVQFSWRTIDDDQECCLASAWYEVLSVVHMMAMLALFEANLKLIPRDGQNGTEKKVSEDSKKDVVDSLLRASGCLDYSVHHVLVKIPAQIKKGFPSYLQEGMLEAISIQSLAQ
;
A
#
# COMPACT_ATOMS: atom_id res chain seq x y z
N GLY A 1 40.09 -3.60 -31.28
CA GLY A 1 39.68 -3.30 -29.89
C GLY A 1 38.25 -3.75 -29.68
N ARG A 2 37.99 -4.67 -28.73
CA ARG A 2 36.63 -5.13 -28.40
C ARG A 2 35.93 -4.06 -27.56
N LYS A 3 34.87 -3.44 -28.11
CA LYS A 3 33.89 -2.68 -27.30
C LYS A 3 33.23 -3.66 -26.34
N ARG A 4 33.51 -3.55 -25.04
CA ARG A 4 32.69 -4.17 -23.98
C ARG A 4 31.28 -3.59 -24.14
N ARG A 5 30.30 -4.42 -24.54
CA ARG A 5 28.88 -4.11 -24.33
C ARG A 5 28.71 -3.98 -22.82
N SER A 6 28.40 -2.78 -22.33
CA SER A 6 27.89 -2.63 -20.98
C SER A 6 26.51 -3.26 -20.98
N VAL A 7 26.43 -4.52 -20.58
CA VAL A 7 25.15 -5.15 -20.24
C VAL A 7 24.59 -4.30 -19.11
N VAL A 8 23.56 -3.50 -19.41
CA VAL A 8 22.82 -2.80 -18.36
C VAL A 8 22.13 -3.90 -17.59
N GLN A 9 22.61 -4.18 -16.37
CA GLN A 9 21.94 -5.11 -15.47
C GLN A 9 20.49 -4.66 -15.32
N GLU A 10 19.55 -5.59 -15.47
CA GLU A 10 18.16 -5.38 -15.09
C GLU A 10 18.15 -4.83 -13.66
N VAL A 11 17.66 -3.61 -13.51
CA VAL A 11 17.51 -2.98 -12.20
C VAL A 11 16.12 -3.36 -11.71
N ALA A 12 16.07 -4.27 -10.74
CA ALA A 12 14.85 -4.61 -10.03
C ALA A 12 14.80 -3.80 -8.72
N VAL A 13 13.67 -3.15 -8.49
CA VAL A 13 13.29 -2.57 -7.21
C VAL A 13 12.88 -3.71 -6.29
N PHE A 14 13.43 -3.73 -5.09
CA PHE A 14 12.95 -4.61 -4.03
C PHE A 14 11.58 -4.12 -3.56
N ILE A 15 10.61 -5.03 -3.59
CA ILE A 15 9.27 -4.81 -3.09
C ILE A 15 9.07 -5.76 -1.91
N PRO A 16 8.89 -5.24 -0.70
CA PRO A 16 8.46 -6.05 0.45
C PRO A 16 7.09 -6.69 0.22
N THR A 17 6.69 -7.58 1.12
CA THR A 17 5.39 -8.27 1.05
C THR A 17 4.22 -7.32 0.84
N ILE A 18 3.47 -7.54 -0.24
CA ILE A 18 2.21 -6.86 -0.53
C ILE A 18 1.10 -7.51 0.29
N ARG A 19 0.17 -6.68 0.77
CA ARG A 19 -0.99 -7.13 1.54
C ARG A 19 -2.28 -6.74 0.85
N VAL A 20 -3.27 -7.60 0.89
CA VAL A 20 -4.60 -7.33 0.36
C VAL A 20 -5.63 -7.23 1.49
N PRO A 21 -6.54 -6.24 1.45
CA PRO A 21 -7.59 -6.13 2.46
C PRO A 21 -8.59 -7.26 2.28
N VAL A 22 -9.04 -7.82 3.39
CA VAL A 22 -10.11 -8.85 3.42
C VAL A 22 -11.45 -8.17 3.56
N ALA A 23 -12.52 -8.72 2.97
CA ALA A 23 -13.87 -8.18 3.14
C ALA A 23 -14.26 -8.08 4.63
N THR A 24 -14.77 -6.92 5.04
CA THR A 24 -15.10 -6.60 6.44
C THR A 24 -16.47 -5.94 6.49
N ASP A 25 -17.31 -6.33 7.45
CA ASP A 25 -18.56 -5.64 7.73
C ASP A 25 -18.29 -4.33 8.48
N VAL A 26 -18.36 -3.22 7.76
CA VAL A 26 -18.29 -1.87 8.33
C VAL A 26 -19.67 -1.31 8.67
N VAL A 27 -20.75 -1.95 8.22
CA VAL A 27 -22.12 -1.43 8.30
C VAL A 27 -22.73 -1.71 9.67
N GLN A 28 -22.66 -2.96 10.14
CA GLN A 28 -23.19 -3.30 11.47
C GLN A 28 -22.53 -2.50 12.59
N PRO A 29 -21.19 -2.42 12.68
CA PRO A 29 -20.55 -1.80 13.85
C PRO A 29 -20.73 -0.28 13.91
N LEU A 30 -20.99 0.37 12.77
CA LEU A 30 -21.21 1.83 12.70
C LEU A 30 -22.69 2.22 12.68
N ARG A 31 -23.61 1.24 12.70
CA ARG A 31 -25.06 1.51 12.63
C ARG A 31 -25.50 2.34 13.82
N GLY A 32 -26.11 3.50 13.53
CA GLY A 32 -26.62 4.42 14.55
C GLY A 32 -25.53 5.27 15.22
N LEU A 33 -24.25 5.04 14.92
CA LEU A 33 -23.14 5.87 15.36
C LEU A 33 -22.78 6.96 14.32
N VAL A 34 -23.03 6.67 13.05
CA VAL A 34 -22.75 7.55 11.90
C VAL A 34 -23.97 7.59 10.98
N SER A 35 -24.09 8.64 10.16
CA SER A 35 -25.16 8.72 9.16
C SER A 35 -25.07 7.56 8.17
N LYS A 36 -26.23 7.07 7.72
CA LYS A 36 -26.32 5.97 6.75
C LYS A 36 -25.49 6.24 5.48
N GLU A 37 -25.56 7.46 4.97
CA GLU A 37 -24.81 7.89 3.78
C GLU A 37 -23.28 7.71 3.95
N LEU A 38 -22.73 8.08 5.11
CA LEU A 38 -21.30 7.93 5.37
C LEU A 38 -20.90 6.46 5.55
N VAL A 39 -21.75 5.65 6.18
CA VAL A 39 -21.54 4.20 6.31
C VAL A 39 -21.56 3.53 4.94
N ASP A 40 -22.55 3.85 4.11
CA ASP A 40 -22.68 3.32 2.74
C ASP A 40 -21.49 3.75 1.87
N ARG A 41 -21.04 5.00 2.00
CA ARG A 41 -19.83 5.49 1.30
C ARG A 41 -18.57 4.76 1.74
N LEU A 42 -18.37 4.56 3.05
CA LEU A 42 -17.22 3.81 3.58
C LEU A 42 -17.24 2.36 3.08
N ALA A 43 -18.40 1.69 3.13
CA ALA A 43 -18.58 0.32 2.66
C ALA A 43 -18.29 0.18 1.16
N THR A 44 -18.78 1.14 0.35
CA THR A 44 -18.58 1.16 -1.10
C THR A 44 -17.10 1.33 -1.45
N LEU A 45 -16.43 2.33 -0.86
CA LEU A 45 -15.01 2.58 -1.11
C LEU A 45 -14.15 1.39 -0.68
N ARG A 46 -14.41 0.81 0.50
CA ARG A 46 -13.67 -0.35 0.97
C ARG A 46 -13.89 -1.58 0.07
N THR A 47 -15.12 -1.81 -0.39
CA THR A 47 -15.43 -2.91 -1.31
C THR A 47 -14.68 -2.74 -2.64
N ASN A 48 -14.61 -1.51 -3.16
CA ASN A 48 -13.85 -1.20 -4.36
C ASN A 48 -12.35 -1.48 -4.19
N VAL A 49 -11.76 -1.05 -3.06
CA VAL A 49 -10.35 -1.33 -2.74
C VAL A 49 -10.09 -2.84 -2.65
N VAL A 50 -10.99 -3.60 -2.01
CA VAL A 50 -10.87 -5.08 -1.93
C VAL A 50 -10.91 -5.70 -3.32
N ALA A 51 -11.86 -5.33 -4.17
CA ALA A 51 -11.97 -5.88 -5.52
C ALA A 51 -10.72 -5.61 -6.37
N LEU A 52 -10.24 -4.37 -6.39
CA LEU A 52 -9.04 -3.99 -7.15
C LEU A 52 -7.76 -4.64 -6.61
N ALA A 53 -7.68 -4.86 -5.29
CA ALA A 53 -6.55 -5.56 -4.69
C ALA A 53 -6.53 -7.06 -5.05
N GLU A 54 -7.70 -7.69 -5.15
CA GLU A 54 -7.82 -9.08 -5.63
C GLU A 54 -7.44 -9.21 -7.12
N ASP A 55 -7.76 -8.22 -7.96
CA ASP A 55 -7.34 -8.24 -9.37
C ASP A 55 -5.80 -8.25 -9.50
N ILE A 56 -5.10 -7.45 -8.69
CA ILE A 56 -3.63 -7.45 -8.62
C ILE A 56 -3.11 -8.79 -8.10
N TYR A 57 -3.75 -9.37 -7.08
CA TYR A 57 -3.41 -10.70 -6.56
C TYR A 57 -3.52 -11.78 -7.64
N HIS A 58 -4.52 -11.68 -8.53
CA HIS A 58 -4.69 -12.57 -9.68
C HIS A 58 -3.80 -12.25 -10.88
N GLY A 59 -2.92 -11.24 -10.77
CA GLY A 59 -1.91 -10.90 -11.77
C GLY A 59 -2.31 -9.81 -12.77
N ASP A 60 -3.47 -9.16 -12.59
CA ASP A 60 -3.84 -8.01 -13.41
C ASP A 60 -3.11 -6.74 -12.95
N MET A 61 -1.92 -6.54 -13.51
CA MET A 61 -1.10 -5.36 -13.25
C MET A 61 -1.69 -4.06 -13.82
N SER A 62 -2.76 -4.13 -14.63
CA SER A 62 -3.41 -2.92 -15.13
C SER A 62 -4.19 -2.19 -14.04
N ALA A 63 -4.69 -2.91 -13.02
CA ALA A 63 -5.48 -2.36 -11.91
C ALA A 63 -4.68 -1.56 -10.87
N VAL A 64 -3.35 -1.49 -10.98
CA VAL A 64 -2.47 -0.84 -9.99
C VAL A 64 -2.80 0.65 -9.85
N SER A 65 -2.97 1.37 -10.96
CA SER A 65 -3.26 2.81 -10.94
C SER A 65 -4.68 3.10 -10.45
N GLU A 66 -5.66 2.25 -10.80
CA GLU A 66 -7.01 2.31 -10.26
C GLU A 66 -7.03 2.07 -8.76
N LEU A 67 -6.25 1.11 -8.26
CA LEU A 67 -6.15 0.82 -6.83
C LEU A 67 -5.51 1.98 -6.06
N GLN A 68 -4.43 2.59 -6.58
CA GLN A 68 -3.85 3.80 -5.98
C GLN A 68 -4.91 4.90 -5.80
N ARG A 69 -5.66 5.22 -6.86
CA ARG A 69 -6.74 6.21 -6.79
C ARG A 69 -7.84 5.81 -5.79
N ALA A 70 -8.24 4.54 -5.77
CA ALA A 70 -9.24 4.05 -4.82
C ALA A 70 -8.77 4.20 -3.36
N LEU A 71 -7.48 3.96 -3.08
CA LEU A 71 -6.89 4.17 -1.76
C LEU A 71 -6.87 5.67 -1.38
N GLU A 72 -6.55 6.56 -2.33
CA GLU A 72 -6.59 8.03 -2.13
C GLU A 72 -8.00 8.53 -1.82
N GLU A 73 -9.03 7.97 -2.45
CA GLU A 73 -10.44 8.30 -2.17
C GLU A 73 -10.93 7.71 -0.84
N TYR A 74 -10.44 6.52 -0.48
CA TYR A 74 -10.81 5.80 0.73
C TYR A 74 -10.21 6.40 1.99
N LEU A 75 -8.93 6.77 1.95
CA LEU A 75 -8.14 7.21 3.12
C LEU A 75 -8.80 8.36 3.91
N PRO A 76 -9.32 9.44 3.31
CA PRO A 76 -9.99 10.51 4.05
C PRO A 76 -11.22 10.04 4.83
N VAL A 77 -11.92 9.02 4.34
CA VAL A 77 -13.11 8.48 5.01
C VAL A 77 -12.72 7.66 6.23
N VAL A 78 -11.67 6.84 6.13
CA VAL A 78 -11.11 6.09 7.27
C VAL A 78 -10.54 7.04 8.31
N LEU A 79 -9.85 8.10 7.90
CA LEU A 79 -9.34 9.12 8.81
C LEU A 79 -10.46 9.77 9.64
N GLY A 80 -11.67 9.88 9.10
CA GLY A 80 -12.85 10.31 9.86
C GLY A 80 -13.16 9.45 11.09
N LEU A 81 -12.88 8.14 11.03
CA LEU A 81 -13.04 7.21 12.16
C LEU A 81 -11.98 7.45 13.25
N THR A 82 -10.82 8.01 12.89
CA THR A 82 -9.72 8.30 13.83
C THR A 82 -9.90 9.58 14.63
N ALA A 83 -10.88 10.42 14.25
CA ALA A 83 -11.15 11.68 14.93
C ALA A 83 -11.48 11.43 16.41
N LYS A 84 -10.75 12.06 17.34
CA LYS A 84 -10.92 11.83 18.79
C LYS A 84 -12.35 12.04 19.28
N GLU A 85 -13.06 12.97 18.64
CA GLU A 85 -14.45 13.33 18.99
C GLU A 85 -15.46 12.27 18.55
N SER A 86 -15.14 11.45 17.54
CA SER A 86 -16.07 10.45 17.01
C SER A 86 -16.24 9.24 17.92
N ARG A 87 -15.20 8.90 18.71
CA ARG A 87 -15.11 7.67 19.51
C ARG A 87 -15.28 6.39 18.68
N LEU A 88 -14.98 6.44 17.38
CA LEU A 88 -15.16 5.33 16.43
C LEU A 88 -13.89 4.51 16.18
N GLU A 89 -12.77 4.88 16.79
CA GLU A 89 -11.46 4.32 16.46
C GLU A 89 -11.42 2.80 16.57
N ALA A 90 -12.03 2.22 17.61
CA ALA A 90 -12.08 0.78 17.83
C ALA A 90 -13.41 0.13 17.40
N SER A 91 -14.28 0.86 16.68
CA SER A 91 -15.63 0.37 16.35
C SER A 91 -15.65 -0.71 15.29
N VAL A 92 -14.68 -0.72 14.36
CA VAL A 92 -14.64 -1.66 13.24
C VAL A 92 -13.39 -2.52 13.36
N GLN A 93 -13.55 -3.82 13.12
CA GLN A 93 -12.46 -4.78 13.07
C GLN A 93 -12.00 -4.96 11.63
N PHE A 94 -10.80 -4.51 11.31
CA PHE A 94 -10.26 -4.56 9.95
C PHE A 94 -9.30 -5.73 9.77
N SER A 95 -9.41 -6.41 8.63
CA SER A 95 -8.58 -7.57 8.26
C SER A 95 -7.76 -7.30 7.00
N TRP A 96 -6.50 -7.71 7.04
CA TRP A 96 -5.56 -7.70 5.91
C TRP A 96 -4.77 -8.99 5.89
N ARG A 97 -4.53 -9.56 4.70
CA ARG A 97 -3.70 -10.75 4.50
C ARG A 97 -2.49 -10.45 3.62
N THR A 98 -1.41 -11.17 3.81
CA THR A 98 -0.26 -11.18 2.91
C THR A 98 -0.56 -11.98 1.64
N ILE A 99 0.06 -11.61 0.53
CA ILE A 99 -0.02 -12.37 -0.73
C ILE A 99 0.82 -13.66 -0.66
N ASP A 100 1.94 -13.64 0.06
CA ASP A 100 2.94 -14.71 0.00
C ASP A 100 2.54 -15.97 0.77
N ASP A 101 1.88 -15.81 1.92
CA ASP A 101 1.59 -16.90 2.87
C ASP A 101 0.19 -16.85 3.50
N ASP A 102 -0.72 -16.02 2.95
CA ASP A 102 -2.10 -15.83 3.40
C ASP A 102 -2.25 -15.56 4.92
N GLN A 103 -1.21 -15.02 5.56
CA GLN A 103 -1.25 -14.66 6.97
C GLN A 103 -2.16 -13.44 7.17
N GLU A 104 -3.29 -13.67 7.82
CA GLU A 104 -4.26 -12.62 8.12
C GLU A 104 -3.97 -11.95 9.47
N CYS A 105 -3.96 -10.61 9.48
CA CYS A 105 -3.95 -9.79 10.68
C CYS A 105 -5.25 -9.00 10.77
N CYS A 106 -5.95 -9.20 11.88
CA CYS A 106 -7.28 -8.69 12.14
C CYS A 106 -7.30 -7.86 13.43
N LEU A 107 -7.53 -6.54 13.34
CA LEU A 107 -7.45 -5.63 14.49
C LEU A 107 -8.61 -4.63 14.50
N ALA A 108 -9.21 -4.43 15.68
CA ALA A 108 -10.22 -3.40 15.93
C ALA A 108 -9.57 -2.04 16.17
N SER A 109 -9.09 -1.42 15.08
CA SER A 109 -8.44 -0.12 15.11
C SER A 109 -8.50 0.58 13.74
N ALA A 110 -9.08 1.76 13.70
CA ALA A 110 -9.11 2.62 12.52
C ALA A 110 -7.70 3.14 12.20
N TRP A 111 -6.84 3.36 13.20
CA TRP A 111 -5.44 3.70 12.94
C TRP A 111 -4.66 2.53 12.31
N TYR A 112 -4.99 1.28 12.64
CA TYR A 112 -4.45 0.11 11.93
C TYR A 112 -4.91 0.06 10.46
N GLU A 113 -6.17 0.41 10.18
CA GLU A 113 -6.64 0.52 8.79
C GLU A 113 -5.90 1.63 8.04
N VAL A 114 -5.74 2.81 8.64
CA VAL A 114 -4.95 3.91 8.07
C VAL A 114 -3.52 3.47 7.78
N LEU A 115 -2.85 2.82 8.74
CA LEU A 115 -1.50 2.27 8.55
C LEU A 115 -1.46 1.30 7.37
N SER A 116 -2.46 0.43 7.25
CA SER A 116 -2.49 -0.60 6.21
C SER A 116 -2.76 -0.03 4.82
N VAL A 117 -3.64 0.98 4.71
CA VAL A 117 -3.87 1.74 3.48
C VAL A 117 -2.59 2.47 3.05
N VAL A 118 -1.95 3.23 3.94
CA VAL A 118 -0.73 3.99 3.61
C VAL A 118 0.44 3.06 3.26
N HIS A 119 0.58 1.95 3.98
CA HIS A 119 1.54 0.90 3.64
C HIS A 119 1.29 0.34 2.23
N MET A 120 0.04 0.02 1.90
CA MET A 120 -0.31 -0.50 0.57
C MET A 120 0.01 0.52 -0.54
N MET A 121 -0.29 1.80 -0.32
CA MET A 121 0.09 2.88 -1.26
C MET A 121 1.61 2.93 -1.49
N ALA A 122 2.42 2.72 -0.45
CA ALA A 122 3.87 2.63 -0.57
C ALA A 122 4.31 1.41 -1.39
N MET A 123 3.73 0.23 -1.10
CA MET A 123 4.08 -1.01 -1.82
C MET A 123 3.71 -0.93 -3.30
N LEU A 124 2.55 -0.37 -3.62
CA LEU A 124 2.12 -0.15 -5.01
C LEU A 124 3.04 0.85 -5.72
N ALA A 125 3.54 1.89 -5.04
CA ALA A 125 4.50 2.81 -5.65
C ALA A 125 5.84 2.11 -5.97
N LEU A 126 6.34 1.23 -5.09
CA LEU A 126 7.50 0.38 -5.39
C LEU A 126 7.22 -0.59 -6.55
N PHE A 127 6.01 -1.15 -6.60
CA PHE A 127 5.56 -2.03 -7.68
C PHE A 127 5.50 -1.31 -9.03
N GLU A 128 4.93 -0.11 -9.09
CA GLU A 128 4.93 0.72 -10.30
C GLU A 128 6.34 1.10 -10.76
N ALA A 129 7.26 1.38 -9.82
CA ALA A 129 8.66 1.63 -10.15
C ALA A 129 9.27 0.42 -10.88
N ASN A 130 9.01 -0.79 -10.38
CA ASN A 130 9.43 -2.03 -11.03
C ASN A 130 8.86 -2.18 -12.45
N LEU A 131 7.56 -1.97 -12.62
CA LEU A 131 6.90 -2.09 -13.94
C LEU A 131 7.48 -1.12 -14.98
N LYS A 132 7.98 0.04 -14.55
CA LYS A 132 8.62 1.04 -15.42
C LYS A 132 10.07 0.70 -15.76
N LEU A 133 10.76 -0.06 -14.90
CA LEU A 133 12.14 -0.49 -15.12
C LEU A 133 12.26 -1.77 -15.94
N ILE A 134 11.26 -2.65 -15.88
CA ILE A 134 11.23 -3.89 -16.67
C ILE A 134 11.00 -3.53 -18.15
N PRO A 135 11.95 -3.80 -19.06
CA PRO A 135 11.75 -3.56 -20.49
C PRO A 135 10.59 -4.43 -20.99
N ARG A 136 9.50 -3.84 -21.47
CA ARG A 136 8.46 -4.62 -22.17
C ARG A 136 9.07 -5.19 -23.44
N ASP A 137 9.07 -6.51 -23.57
CA ASP A 137 9.58 -7.24 -24.74
C ASP A 137 8.97 -6.67 -26.02
N GLY A 138 9.75 -5.83 -26.70
CA GLY A 138 9.50 -5.47 -28.08
C GLY A 138 10.03 -6.63 -28.91
N GLN A 139 9.20 -7.15 -29.83
CA GLN A 139 9.50 -8.22 -30.79
C GLN A 139 10.79 -8.09 -31.63
N ASN A 140 11.66 -7.12 -31.39
CA ASN A 140 12.92 -6.93 -32.10
C ASN A 140 14.05 -6.80 -31.07
N GLY A 141 15.01 -7.75 -31.11
CA GLY A 141 16.13 -7.94 -30.17
C GLY A 141 17.17 -6.81 -30.07
N THR A 142 16.72 -5.57 -29.99
CA THR A 142 17.47 -4.40 -29.54
C THR A 142 17.12 -4.16 -28.07
N GLU A 143 18.11 -4.27 -27.18
CA GLU A 143 18.03 -3.83 -25.77
C GLU A 143 17.39 -2.43 -25.70
N LYS A 144 16.10 -2.36 -25.31
CA LYS A 144 15.43 -1.07 -25.09
C LYS A 144 15.90 -0.52 -23.76
N LYS A 145 16.83 0.43 -23.82
CA LYS A 145 17.24 1.26 -22.68
C LYS A 145 16.00 2.01 -22.14
N VAL A 146 15.76 1.94 -20.84
CA VAL A 146 14.72 2.73 -20.14
C VAL A 146 14.88 4.21 -20.49
N SER A 147 13.79 4.90 -20.85
CA SER A 147 13.82 6.32 -21.20
C SER A 147 14.14 7.18 -19.99
N GLU A 148 14.69 8.39 -20.19
CA GLU A 148 14.96 9.31 -19.09
C GLU A 148 13.67 9.74 -18.35
N ASP A 149 12.55 9.87 -19.08
CA ASP A 149 11.25 10.15 -18.47
C ASP A 149 10.80 9.00 -17.54
N SER A 150 10.95 7.74 -17.98
CA SER A 150 10.63 6.58 -17.15
C SER A 150 11.52 6.49 -15.91
N LYS A 151 12.79 6.91 -15.99
CA LYS A 151 13.67 6.99 -14.81
C LYS A 151 13.21 8.05 -13.82
N LYS A 152 12.75 9.20 -14.31
CA LYS A 152 12.20 10.25 -13.45
C LYS A 152 10.95 9.75 -12.73
N ASP A 153 10.03 9.11 -13.45
CA ASP A 153 8.82 8.53 -12.86
C ASP A 153 9.13 7.45 -11.81
N VAL A 154 10.20 6.67 -12.02
CA VAL A 154 10.71 5.70 -11.04
C VAL A 154 11.18 6.41 -9.78
N VAL A 155 12.02 7.45 -9.90
CA VAL A 155 12.47 8.24 -8.75
C VAL A 155 11.29 8.83 -7.98
N ASP A 156 10.32 9.41 -8.67
CA ASP A 156 9.11 9.97 -8.04
C ASP A 156 8.31 8.89 -7.29
N SER A 157 8.26 7.66 -7.83
CA SER A 157 7.58 6.52 -7.20
C SER A 157 8.32 6.04 -5.94
N LEU A 158 9.65 5.97 -5.99
CA LEU A 158 10.50 5.59 -4.85
C LEU A 158 10.43 6.63 -3.71
N LEU A 159 10.47 7.92 -4.05
CA LEU A 159 10.29 9.01 -3.09
C LEU A 159 8.90 8.98 -2.44
N ARG A 160 7.85 8.70 -3.22
CA ARG A 160 6.49 8.54 -2.70
C ARG A 160 6.42 7.37 -1.70
N ALA A 161 7.00 6.22 -2.04
CA ALA A 161 7.03 5.06 -1.15
C ALA A 161 7.73 5.37 0.18
N SER A 162 8.92 5.97 0.12
CA SER A 162 9.65 6.40 1.33
C SER A 162 8.83 7.40 2.16
N GLY A 163 8.24 8.42 1.53
CA GLY A 163 7.42 9.42 2.21
C GLY A 163 6.21 8.80 2.92
N CYS A 164 5.51 7.85 2.30
CA CYS A 164 4.40 7.13 2.92
C CYS A 164 4.84 6.32 4.15
N LEU A 165 5.98 5.64 4.08
CA LEU A 165 6.52 4.82 5.17
C LEU A 165 7.05 5.68 6.32
N ASP A 166 7.77 6.75 6.01
CA ASP A 166 8.22 7.74 7.00
C ASP A 166 7.03 8.37 7.73
N TYR A 167 5.98 8.75 6.99
CA TYR A 167 4.75 9.27 7.58
C TYR A 167 4.08 8.23 8.48
N SER A 168 4.06 6.96 8.06
CA SER A 168 3.51 5.86 8.85
C SER A 168 4.23 5.72 10.20
N VAL A 169 5.56 5.77 10.22
CA VAL A 169 6.36 5.71 11.44
C VAL A 169 6.10 6.90 12.35
N HIS A 170 6.26 8.12 11.83
CA HIS A 170 6.27 9.33 12.67
C HIS A 170 4.89 9.86 13.03
N HIS A 171 3.86 9.56 12.23
CA HIS A 171 2.53 10.18 12.38
C HIS A 171 1.40 9.17 12.64
N VAL A 172 1.51 7.94 12.14
CA VAL A 172 0.46 6.91 12.30
C VAL A 172 0.76 5.99 13.47
N LEU A 173 1.94 5.35 13.52
CA LEU A 173 2.32 4.40 14.57
C LEU A 173 2.29 5.02 15.98
N VAL A 174 2.60 6.31 16.08
CA VAL A 174 2.54 7.06 17.35
C VAL A 174 1.12 7.22 17.89
N LYS A 175 0.10 7.04 17.05
CA LYS A 175 -1.33 7.08 17.43
C LYS A 175 -1.87 5.72 17.83
N ILE A 176 -1.16 4.64 17.49
CA ILE A 176 -1.60 3.27 17.76
C ILE A 176 -1.11 2.84 19.15
N PRO A 177 -2.02 2.48 20.07
CA PRO A 177 -1.65 2.05 21.40
C PRO A 177 -0.74 0.80 21.39
N ALA A 178 0.19 0.71 22.34
CA ALA A 178 1.18 -0.37 22.40
C ALA A 178 0.54 -1.78 22.46
N GLN A 179 -0.62 -1.92 23.10
CA GLN A 179 -1.37 -3.18 23.16
C GLN A 179 -1.87 -3.65 21.79
N ILE A 180 -2.25 -2.71 20.91
CA ILE A 180 -2.66 -3.04 19.53
C ILE A 180 -1.43 -3.42 18.71
N LYS A 181 -0.32 -2.69 18.88
CA LYS A 181 0.96 -2.98 18.20
C LYS A 181 1.54 -4.36 18.52
N LYS A 182 1.19 -4.97 19.67
CA LYS A 182 1.57 -6.36 19.99
C LYS A 182 0.93 -7.38 19.04
N GLY A 183 -0.21 -7.05 18.44
CA GLY A 183 -0.87 -7.87 17.43
C GLY A 183 -0.33 -7.65 16.01
N PHE A 184 0.67 -6.77 15.83
CA PHE A 184 1.22 -6.50 14.51
C PHE A 184 2.08 -7.66 14.02
N PRO A 185 1.95 -8.02 12.74
CA PRO A 185 2.91 -8.89 12.07
C PRO A 185 4.29 -8.23 12.04
N SER A 186 5.34 -9.04 11.90
CA SER A 186 6.73 -8.58 11.94
C SER A 186 7.05 -7.50 10.91
N TYR A 187 6.43 -7.57 9.73
CA TYR A 187 6.65 -6.62 8.65
C TYR A 187 6.00 -5.24 8.87
N LEU A 188 5.10 -5.11 9.86
CA LEU A 188 4.48 -3.83 10.26
C LEU A 188 5.14 -3.19 11.49
N GLN A 189 6.20 -3.81 12.02
CA GLN A 189 6.94 -3.23 13.13
C GLN A 189 7.69 -1.98 12.68
N GLU A 190 7.86 -1.04 13.60
CA GLU A 190 8.50 0.27 13.36
C GLU A 190 9.83 0.16 12.60
N GLY A 191 10.76 -0.65 13.11
CA GLY A 191 12.06 -0.84 12.47
C GLY A 191 12.00 -1.47 11.07
N MET A 192 10.95 -2.24 10.75
CA MET A 192 10.77 -2.73 9.38
C MET A 192 10.30 -1.60 8.46
N LEU A 193 9.31 -0.80 8.87
CA LEU A 193 8.83 0.32 8.07
C LEU A 193 9.94 1.34 7.80
N GLU A 194 10.77 1.63 8.81
CA GLU A 194 11.96 2.46 8.67
C GLU A 194 12.97 1.86 7.69
N ALA A 195 13.27 0.57 7.82
CA ALA A 195 14.19 -0.12 6.92
C ALA A 195 13.71 -0.05 5.46
N ILE A 196 12.43 -0.28 5.21
CA ILE A 196 11.84 -0.18 3.87
C ILE A 196 11.90 1.27 3.37
N SER A 197 11.64 2.27 4.22
CA SER A 197 11.74 3.68 3.83
C SER A 197 13.16 4.03 3.38
N ILE A 198 14.17 3.66 4.18
CA ILE A 198 15.59 3.88 3.86
C ILE A 198 15.97 3.12 2.57
N GLN A 199 15.51 1.88 2.43
CA GLN A 199 15.75 1.10 1.23
C GLN A 199 15.11 1.72 -0.01
N SER A 200 13.94 2.33 0.11
CA SER A 200 13.28 3.04 -0.98
C SER A 200 14.07 4.27 -1.43
N LEU A 201 14.73 4.98 -0.50
CA LEU A 201 15.62 6.11 -0.81
C LEU A 201 16.97 5.69 -1.40
N ALA A 202 17.43 4.50 -1.07
CA ALA A 202 18.72 3.98 -1.53
C ALA A 202 18.67 3.45 -2.98
N GLN A 203 17.49 3.03 -3.43
CA GLN A 203 17.23 2.55 -4.78
C GLN A 203 17.09 3.70 -5.77
#